data_AF-A0A924G846-F1
#
_entry.id   AF-A0A924G846-F1
#
_cell.length_a   1.000
_cell.length_b   1.000
_cell.length_c   1.000
_cell.angle_alpha   90.00
_cell.angle_beta   90.00
_cell.angle_gamma   90.00
#
_symmetry.space_group_name_H-M   'P 1'
#
loop_
_entity.id
_entity.type
_entity.pdbx_description
1 polymer ?
#
loop_
_entity_poly.entity_id
_entity_poly.type
_entity_poly.pdbx_seq_one_letter_code
_entity_poly.pdbx_strand_id
1 'polypeptide(L)'
;MKKIIIAIVSILLASSSFAQEFYVSPSGSDKNQGSLQKPFASLEKAKEAVKAINKGNRTITVYLREGIYYLPQAFKLNKEDGGTAANPIIYTAYKNEKVQLRGSHIVPNNSIKKITDLATLQRIDPKLKDSIIEIDLGSLNYKNIKRFADKFNDDGGIIELFMNDERMKLSRYPNEGNMTMKKVLINGGGQEVKNEDWRNFYADGAKEQKVPRPGVFEYRDDRTANWVNALERGVWLKGYWRIPWQNEAVRIAKIDTAAKTITLAVPVSGGIGNKYTRPEGNGKEPYWLLNLLEEIDRPGEWAIDFKDKKLYFYPPANITANSLRIADNSEPLIQLNNASNVQIKNITIEENLHDGIKIFNGENNLIAGCTIRNVTKNGITVDSGKGHTILSNDIYYTGAGGVWLKGGDEKTEPKISSEFKVVNNHIHHYGVIQKIYAAAINAGFSGGG
;
A
#
# COMPACT_ATOMS: atom_id res chain seq x y z
N MET A 1 -64.36 -59.10 11.48
CA MET A 1 -63.59 -58.03 12.15
C MET A 1 -62.74 -57.31 11.11
N LYS A 2 -63.14 -56.10 10.67
CA LYS A 2 -62.40 -55.30 9.67
C LYS A 2 -61.31 -54.49 10.39
N LYS A 3 -60.04 -54.71 10.03
CA LYS A 3 -58.91 -53.90 10.52
C LYS A 3 -58.86 -52.60 9.71
N ILE A 4 -59.03 -51.47 10.40
CA ILE A 4 -58.81 -50.12 9.86
C ILE A 4 -57.31 -49.85 9.97
N ILE A 5 -56.64 -49.64 8.84
CA ILE A 5 -55.25 -49.16 8.77
C ILE A 5 -55.33 -47.63 8.68
N ILE A 6 -54.90 -46.94 9.73
CA ILE A 6 -54.71 -45.48 9.73
C ILE A 6 -53.30 -45.22 9.23
N ALA A 7 -53.17 -44.62 8.05
CA ALA A 7 -51.90 -44.13 7.52
C ALA A 7 -51.64 -42.72 8.09
N ILE A 8 -50.59 -42.61 8.92
CA ILE A 8 -50.08 -41.32 9.41
C ILE A 8 -49.18 -40.74 8.31
N VAL A 9 -49.64 -39.68 7.66
CA VAL A 9 -48.85 -38.89 6.73
C VAL A 9 -48.05 -37.86 7.54
N SER A 10 -46.77 -38.13 7.76
CA SER A 10 -45.83 -37.16 8.31
C SER A 10 -45.47 -36.15 7.22
N ILE A 11 -46.06 -34.94 7.30
CA ILE A 11 -45.66 -33.80 6.48
C ILE A 11 -44.30 -33.30 6.99
N LEU A 12 -43.22 -33.66 6.30
CA LEU A 12 -41.94 -32.97 6.43
C LEU A 12 -42.10 -31.54 5.86
N LEU A 13 -42.32 -30.57 6.73
CA LEU A 13 -42.08 -29.16 6.42
C LEU A 13 -40.57 -28.97 6.23
N ALA A 14 -40.11 -29.05 4.98
CA ALA A 14 -38.81 -28.58 4.60
C ALA A 14 -38.77 -27.06 4.82
N SER A 15 -38.20 -26.62 5.94
CA SER A 15 -37.92 -25.22 6.21
C SER A 15 -36.88 -24.73 5.20
N SER A 16 -37.38 -24.14 4.12
CA SER A 16 -36.55 -23.40 3.16
C SER A 16 -35.92 -22.24 3.92
N SER A 17 -34.64 -22.38 4.28
CA SER A 17 -33.86 -21.26 4.81
C SER A 17 -33.68 -20.25 3.68
N PHE A 18 -34.60 -19.29 3.57
CA PHE A 18 -34.42 -18.15 2.68
C PHE A 18 -33.14 -17.40 3.06
N ALA A 19 -32.29 -17.13 2.07
CA ALA A 19 -31.15 -16.25 2.26
C ALA A 19 -31.65 -14.87 2.70
N GLN A 20 -31.01 -14.28 3.71
CA GLN A 20 -31.32 -12.91 4.10
C GLN A 20 -30.48 -11.95 3.26
N GLU A 21 -31.10 -10.89 2.77
CA GLU A 21 -30.44 -9.87 1.97
C GLU A 21 -30.43 -8.52 2.69
N PHE A 22 -29.33 -7.80 2.56
CA PHE A 22 -29.19 -6.38 2.90
C PHE A 22 -28.61 -5.61 1.71
N TYR A 23 -28.92 -4.32 1.62
CA TYR A 23 -28.49 -3.46 0.53
C TYR A 23 -27.80 -2.21 1.08
N VAL A 24 -26.68 -1.84 0.47
CA VAL A 24 -25.89 -0.63 0.79
C VAL A 24 -25.77 0.21 -0.48
N SER A 25 -25.87 1.54 -0.37
CA SER A 25 -25.75 2.47 -1.50
C SER A 25 -25.13 3.79 -1.05
N PRO A 26 -24.29 4.47 -1.88
CA PRO A 26 -23.72 5.76 -1.51
C PRO A 26 -24.78 6.86 -1.33
N SER A 27 -25.96 6.70 -1.93
CA SER A 27 -27.13 7.58 -1.75
C SER A 27 -28.12 7.06 -0.70
N GLY A 28 -27.76 6.01 0.04
CA GLY A 28 -28.60 5.41 1.08
C GLY A 28 -28.62 6.21 2.39
N SER A 29 -29.14 5.58 3.45
CA SER A 29 -29.11 6.16 4.80
C SER A 29 -28.97 5.06 5.84
N ASP A 30 -28.11 5.24 6.84
CA ASP A 30 -27.97 4.27 7.94
C ASP A 30 -29.15 4.24 8.92
N LYS A 31 -30.14 5.12 8.70
CA LYS A 31 -31.46 5.07 9.35
C LYS A 31 -32.44 4.14 8.61
N ASN A 32 -32.11 3.71 7.40
CA ASN A 32 -32.95 2.80 6.64
C ASN A 32 -32.86 1.37 7.20
N GLN A 33 -33.69 0.47 6.68
CA GLN A 33 -33.75 -0.94 7.10
C GLN A 33 -32.81 -1.85 6.29
N GLY A 34 -32.10 -1.32 5.30
CA GLY A 34 -31.21 -2.10 4.43
C GLY A 34 -31.94 -2.93 3.38
N SER A 35 -33.16 -2.53 2.99
CA SER A 35 -33.89 -3.17 1.88
C SER A 35 -33.47 -2.60 0.53
N LEU A 36 -33.85 -3.25 -0.57
CA LEU A 36 -33.53 -2.78 -1.92
C LEU A 36 -34.03 -1.34 -2.18
N GLN A 37 -35.21 -1.00 -1.67
CA GLN A 37 -35.81 0.34 -1.82
C GLN A 37 -35.28 1.35 -0.81
N LYS A 38 -34.83 0.89 0.36
CA LYS A 38 -34.27 1.72 1.44
C LYS A 38 -32.94 1.11 1.91
N PRO A 39 -31.85 1.28 1.14
CA PRO A 39 -30.55 0.71 1.48
C PRO A 39 -29.86 1.50 2.59
N PHE A 40 -28.95 0.84 3.31
CA PHE A 40 -28.00 1.50 4.21
C PHE A 40 -27.06 2.42 3.42
N ALA A 41 -26.44 3.38 4.09
CA ALA A 41 -25.40 4.23 3.49
C ALA A 41 -23.99 3.60 3.62
N SER A 42 -23.73 2.86 4.69
CA SER A 42 -22.40 2.36 5.04
C SER A 42 -22.30 0.83 5.14
N LEU A 43 -21.08 0.32 4.92
CA LEU A 43 -20.74 -1.08 5.13
C LEU A 43 -20.76 -1.44 6.62
N GLU A 44 -20.37 -0.49 7.48
CA GLU A 44 -20.42 -0.62 8.93
C GLU A 44 -21.85 -0.92 9.39
N LYS A 45 -22.83 -0.18 8.87
CA LYS A 45 -24.23 -0.40 9.24
C LYS A 45 -24.75 -1.74 8.75
N ALA A 46 -24.38 -2.15 7.55
CA ALA A 46 -24.72 -3.47 7.03
C ALA A 46 -24.11 -4.59 7.90
N LYS A 47 -22.84 -4.45 8.30
CA LYS A 47 -22.17 -5.40 9.20
C LYS A 47 -22.90 -5.51 10.55
N GLU A 48 -23.30 -4.39 11.14
CA GLU A 48 -24.12 -4.40 12.37
C GLU A 48 -25.43 -5.18 12.19
N ALA A 49 -26.13 -4.95 11.06
CA ALA A 49 -27.38 -5.62 10.75
C ALA A 49 -27.19 -7.13 10.54
N VAL A 50 -26.12 -7.54 9.86
CA VAL A 50 -25.71 -8.94 9.73
C VAL A 50 -25.47 -9.56 11.10
N LYS A 51 -24.64 -8.93 11.94
CA LYS A 51 -24.28 -9.42 13.27
C LYS A 51 -25.50 -9.60 14.18
N ALA A 52 -26.49 -8.72 14.08
CA ALA A 52 -27.71 -8.79 14.89
C ALA A 52 -28.56 -10.06 14.62
N ILE A 53 -28.46 -10.64 13.42
CA ILE A 53 -29.28 -11.79 13.01
C ILE A 53 -28.48 -13.07 12.74
N ASN A 54 -27.15 -12.96 12.67
CA ASN A 54 -26.29 -14.09 12.32
C ASN A 54 -26.27 -15.13 13.44
N LYS A 55 -26.99 -16.22 13.21
CA LYS A 55 -27.01 -17.41 14.08
C LYS A 55 -26.34 -18.63 13.44
N GLY A 56 -25.61 -18.44 12.33
CA GLY A 56 -24.97 -19.52 11.57
C GLY A 56 -25.93 -20.49 10.88
N ASN A 57 -27.22 -20.14 10.79
CA ASN A 57 -28.29 -21.02 10.31
C ASN A 57 -28.90 -20.61 8.96
N ARG A 58 -28.39 -19.54 8.34
CA ARG A 58 -28.78 -19.06 7.01
C ARG A 58 -27.65 -18.29 6.36
N THR A 59 -27.56 -18.37 5.04
CA THR A 59 -26.69 -17.46 4.26
C THR A 59 -27.21 -16.03 4.36
N ILE A 60 -26.31 -15.06 4.55
CA ILE A 60 -26.64 -13.64 4.55
C ILE A 60 -25.82 -12.94 3.48
N THR A 61 -26.49 -12.23 2.57
CA THR A 61 -25.85 -11.50 1.46
C THR A 61 -26.05 -10.00 1.63
N VAL A 62 -24.95 -9.25 1.63
CA VAL A 62 -24.92 -7.79 1.57
C VAL A 62 -24.60 -7.38 0.14
N TYR A 63 -25.60 -6.83 -0.54
CA TYR A 63 -25.48 -6.28 -1.87
C TYR A 63 -25.05 -4.81 -1.82
N LEU A 64 -23.93 -4.50 -2.45
CA LEU A 64 -23.48 -3.13 -2.67
C LEU A 64 -24.07 -2.64 -4.00
N ARG A 65 -24.75 -1.50 -3.95
CA ARG A 65 -25.29 -0.82 -5.13
C ARG A 65 -24.21 0.00 -5.83
N GLU A 66 -24.44 0.31 -7.10
CA GLU A 66 -23.55 1.09 -7.95
C GLU A 66 -23.03 2.36 -7.27
N GLY A 67 -21.73 2.61 -7.43
CA GLY A 67 -21.09 3.85 -7.02
C GLY A 67 -19.78 3.66 -6.28
N ILE A 68 -19.27 4.79 -5.78
CA ILE A 68 -17.98 4.90 -5.09
C ILE A 68 -18.25 5.05 -3.59
N TYR A 69 -17.61 4.20 -2.80
CA TYR A 69 -17.63 4.21 -1.35
C TYR A 69 -16.24 4.58 -0.85
N TYR A 70 -16.13 5.75 -0.24
CA TYR A 70 -14.88 6.22 0.34
C TYR A 70 -14.73 5.66 1.77
N LEU A 71 -13.70 4.84 1.97
CA LEU A 71 -13.38 4.15 3.22
C LEU A 71 -12.07 4.72 3.78
N PRO A 72 -12.12 5.84 4.53
CA PRO A 72 -10.92 6.46 5.11
C PRO A 72 -10.32 5.64 6.28
N GLN A 73 -10.97 4.54 6.63
CA GLN A 73 -10.53 3.56 7.62
C GLN A 73 -10.84 2.16 7.08
N ALA A 74 -10.14 1.16 7.58
CA ALA A 74 -10.35 -0.21 7.15
C ALA A 74 -11.75 -0.73 7.52
N PHE A 75 -12.40 -1.41 6.57
CA PHE A 75 -13.58 -2.22 6.83
C PHE A 75 -13.17 -3.55 7.47
N LYS A 76 -13.35 -3.65 8.79
CA LYS A 76 -12.90 -4.79 9.61
C LYS A 76 -14.05 -5.78 9.84
N LEU A 77 -13.82 -7.05 9.50
CA LEU A 77 -14.67 -8.21 9.79
C LEU A 77 -13.91 -9.11 10.75
N ASN A 78 -14.43 -9.27 11.96
CA ASN A 78 -13.82 -10.08 13.01
C ASN A 78 -14.46 -11.48 13.07
N LYS A 79 -14.02 -12.31 14.02
CA LYS A 79 -14.53 -13.67 14.23
C LYS A 79 -16.06 -13.77 14.24
N GLU A 80 -16.72 -12.84 14.90
CA GLU A 80 -18.18 -12.83 15.05
C GLU A 80 -18.94 -12.37 13.81
N ASP A 81 -18.24 -11.80 12.83
CA ASP A 81 -18.81 -11.38 11.54
C ASP A 81 -18.76 -12.53 10.51
N GLY A 82 -18.24 -13.70 10.89
CA GLY A 82 -18.13 -14.90 10.05
C GLY A 82 -19.40 -15.76 10.02
N GLY A 83 -19.49 -16.61 8.99
CA GLY A 83 -20.56 -17.59 8.81
C GLY A 83 -20.11 -19.02 9.11
N THR A 84 -20.90 -19.98 8.65
CA THR A 84 -20.51 -21.41 8.62
C THR A 84 -20.31 -21.87 7.18
N ALA A 85 -19.70 -23.03 6.96
CA ALA A 85 -19.48 -23.56 5.61
C ALA A 85 -20.80 -23.72 4.81
N ALA A 86 -21.90 -24.07 5.49
CA ALA A 86 -23.22 -24.17 4.90
C ALA A 86 -23.95 -22.81 4.77
N ASN A 87 -23.57 -21.83 5.60
CA ASN A 87 -24.24 -20.54 5.73
C ASN A 87 -23.21 -19.40 5.78
N PRO A 88 -22.59 -19.06 4.63
CA PRO A 88 -21.58 -18.01 4.57
C PRO A 88 -22.19 -16.60 4.71
N ILE A 89 -21.33 -15.63 5.01
CA ILE A 89 -21.63 -14.19 4.91
C ILE A 89 -21.00 -13.65 3.64
N ILE A 90 -21.79 -13.04 2.77
CA ILE A 90 -21.38 -12.64 1.42
C ILE A 90 -21.50 -11.12 1.29
N TYR A 91 -20.43 -10.44 0.89
CA TYR A 91 -20.45 -9.05 0.45
C TYR A 91 -20.16 -9.02 -1.06
N THR A 92 -21.10 -8.51 -1.86
CA THR A 92 -20.99 -8.55 -3.32
C THR A 92 -21.65 -7.35 -3.98
N ALA A 93 -21.17 -6.95 -5.15
CA ALA A 93 -21.93 -6.02 -6.00
C ALA A 93 -23.30 -6.61 -6.37
N TYR A 94 -24.30 -5.74 -6.50
CA TYR A 94 -25.64 -6.12 -6.96
C TYR A 94 -25.66 -6.35 -8.47
N LYS A 95 -25.88 -7.59 -8.90
CA LYS A 95 -25.89 -7.97 -10.33
C LYS A 95 -24.58 -7.54 -11.03
N ASN A 96 -24.67 -6.68 -12.03
CA ASN A 96 -23.54 -6.18 -12.83
C ASN A 96 -23.20 -4.71 -12.49
N GLU A 97 -23.72 -4.19 -11.38
CA GLU A 97 -23.44 -2.81 -10.95
C GLU A 97 -21.96 -2.63 -10.61
N LYS A 98 -21.39 -1.47 -10.99
CA LYS A 98 -19.98 -1.16 -10.72
C LYS A 98 -19.83 -0.58 -9.33
N VAL A 99 -19.09 -1.29 -8.48
CA VAL A 99 -18.86 -0.91 -7.08
C VAL A 99 -17.36 -0.69 -6.86
N GLN A 100 -17.02 0.49 -6.33
CA GLN A 100 -15.63 0.87 -6.03
C GLN A 100 -15.51 1.24 -4.55
N LEU A 101 -14.62 0.56 -3.84
CA LEU A 101 -14.20 0.92 -2.49
C LEU A 101 -12.84 1.62 -2.58
N ARG A 102 -12.76 2.85 -2.08
CA ARG A 102 -11.55 3.68 -2.16
C ARG A 102 -10.99 4.02 -0.80
N GLY A 103 -9.70 3.81 -0.61
CA GLY A 103 -8.96 4.25 0.58
C GLY A 103 -8.53 5.72 0.55
N SER A 104 -8.87 6.43 -0.53
CA SER A 104 -8.46 7.81 -0.79
C SER A 104 -9.50 8.82 -0.36
N HIS A 105 -9.06 10.07 -0.26
CA HIS A 105 -9.89 11.24 -0.03
C HIS A 105 -9.90 12.11 -1.27
N ILE A 106 -11.07 12.66 -1.62
CA ILE A 106 -11.16 13.73 -2.59
C ILE A 106 -10.42 14.96 -2.05
N VAL A 107 -9.55 15.55 -2.88
CA VAL A 107 -8.93 16.84 -2.57
C VAL A 107 -9.98 17.94 -2.76
N PRO A 108 -10.33 18.70 -1.71
CA PRO A 108 -11.32 19.78 -1.84
C PRO A 108 -10.84 20.88 -2.78
N ASN A 109 -11.72 21.40 -3.66
CA ASN A 109 -11.33 22.45 -4.61
C ASN A 109 -10.78 23.73 -3.93
N ASN A 110 -11.22 24.03 -2.71
CA ASN A 110 -10.75 25.20 -1.95
C ASN A 110 -9.34 25.06 -1.34
N SER A 111 -8.78 23.85 -1.30
CA SER A 111 -7.38 23.63 -0.88
C SER A 111 -6.39 23.78 -2.05
N ILE A 112 -6.87 23.78 -3.29
CA ILE A 112 -6.07 23.89 -4.51
C ILE A 112 -5.90 25.37 -4.89
N LYS A 113 -4.64 25.83 -4.98
CA LYS A 113 -4.31 27.24 -5.23
C LYS A 113 -3.19 27.37 -6.25
N LYS A 114 -3.14 28.53 -6.92
CA LYS A 114 -1.95 28.96 -7.65
C LYS A 114 -0.86 29.35 -6.65
N ILE A 115 0.39 29.13 -7.02
CA ILE A 115 1.54 29.53 -6.20
C ILE A 115 1.77 31.02 -6.38
N THR A 116 1.65 31.80 -5.30
CA THR A 116 1.89 33.25 -5.31
C THR A 116 3.07 33.66 -4.45
N ASP A 117 3.57 32.78 -3.59
CA ASP A 117 4.72 33.04 -2.72
C ASP A 117 6.02 33.12 -3.54
N LEU A 118 6.71 34.27 -3.45
CA LEU A 118 7.92 34.53 -4.25
C LEU A 118 9.07 33.58 -3.89
N ALA A 119 9.23 33.24 -2.61
CA ALA A 119 10.29 32.33 -2.16
C ALA A 119 10.07 30.92 -2.72
N THR A 120 8.83 30.45 -2.79
CA THR A 120 8.45 29.19 -3.43
C THR A 120 8.65 29.25 -4.94
N LEU A 121 8.22 30.33 -5.61
CA LEU A 121 8.39 30.49 -7.06
C LEU A 121 9.86 30.52 -7.48
N GLN A 122 10.78 31.00 -6.64
CA GLN A 122 12.23 30.97 -6.92
C GLN A 122 12.82 29.55 -6.98
N ARG A 123 12.11 28.56 -6.42
CA ARG A 123 12.52 27.14 -6.42
C ARG A 123 12.06 26.39 -7.68
N ILE A 124 11.17 26.97 -8.47
CA ILE A 124 10.55 26.33 -9.62
C ILE A 124 11.23 26.81 -10.90
N ASP A 125 11.41 25.92 -11.89
CA ASP A 125 11.84 26.31 -13.24
C ASP A 125 10.96 27.48 -13.72
N PRO A 126 11.54 28.63 -14.14
CA PRO A 126 10.78 29.79 -14.58
C PRO A 126 9.68 29.49 -15.59
N LYS A 127 9.84 28.45 -16.44
CA LYS A 127 8.85 28.04 -17.45
C LYS A 127 7.64 27.31 -16.88
N LEU A 128 7.72 26.82 -15.64
CA LEU A 128 6.69 25.98 -15.01
C LEU A 128 5.90 26.69 -13.91
N LYS A 129 6.25 27.94 -13.58
CA LYS A 129 5.63 28.71 -12.49
C LYS A 129 4.09 28.81 -12.59
N ASP A 130 3.56 28.90 -13.80
CA ASP A 130 2.12 28.97 -14.04
C ASP A 130 1.44 27.60 -14.18
N SER A 131 2.22 26.53 -14.30
CA SER A 131 1.76 25.16 -14.53
C SER A 131 1.68 24.32 -13.25
N ILE A 132 2.43 24.70 -12.21
CA ILE A 132 2.43 24.01 -10.92
C ILE A 132 1.43 24.68 -9.98
N ILE A 133 0.59 23.86 -9.36
CA ILE A 133 -0.34 24.27 -8.31
C ILE A 133 0.20 23.88 -6.93
N GLU A 134 -0.30 24.55 -5.89
CA GLU A 134 -0.14 24.11 -4.50
C GLU A 134 -1.46 23.59 -3.93
N ILE A 135 -1.36 22.60 -3.07
CA ILE A 135 -2.45 22.02 -2.29
C ILE A 135 -2.10 22.21 -0.82
N ASP A 136 -2.94 22.95 -0.10
CA ASP A 136 -2.79 23.17 1.33
C ASP A 136 -3.18 21.92 2.12
N LEU A 137 -2.19 21.15 2.57
CA LEU A 137 -2.41 19.96 3.39
C LEU A 137 -2.64 20.31 4.86
N GLY A 138 -2.23 21.49 5.32
CA GLY A 138 -2.40 21.91 6.71
C GLY A 138 -3.86 22.06 7.10
N SER A 139 -4.71 22.41 6.14
CA SER A 139 -6.18 22.44 6.29
C SER A 139 -6.85 21.07 6.27
N LEU A 140 -6.12 20.01 5.87
CA LEU A 140 -6.64 18.66 5.66
C LEU A 140 -6.20 17.76 6.83
N ASN A 141 -7.14 17.00 7.40
CA ASN A 141 -6.88 16.11 8.53
C ASN A 141 -6.23 14.77 8.10
N TYR A 142 -5.18 14.84 7.28
CA TYR A 142 -4.47 13.66 6.79
C TYR A 142 -3.45 13.15 7.80
N LYS A 143 -3.37 11.82 7.95
CA LYS A 143 -2.57 11.17 9.00
C LYS A 143 -1.10 11.00 8.62
N ASN A 144 -0.82 10.85 7.32
CA ASN A 144 0.50 10.46 6.79
C ASN A 144 1.23 11.59 6.05
N ILE A 145 1.05 12.84 6.46
CA ILE A 145 1.74 14.03 5.89
C ILE A 145 2.95 14.48 6.71
N LYS A 146 3.42 13.63 7.63
CA LYS A 146 4.64 13.89 8.41
C LYS A 146 5.87 13.76 7.51
N ARG A 147 6.95 14.45 7.92
CA ARG A 147 8.27 14.28 7.30
C ARG A 147 8.62 12.79 7.24
N PHE A 148 9.11 12.35 6.08
CA PHE A 148 9.64 11.00 5.93
C PHE A 148 10.74 10.72 6.96
N ALA A 149 10.90 9.46 7.36
CA ALA A 149 12.00 9.06 8.21
C ALA A 149 13.34 9.36 7.53
N ASP A 150 14.40 9.56 8.32
CA ASP A 150 15.75 9.78 7.78
C ASP A 150 16.27 8.58 6.99
N LYS A 151 15.75 7.38 7.26
CA LYS A 151 15.91 6.18 6.44
C LYS A 151 14.61 5.40 6.37
N PHE A 152 14.22 4.96 5.18
CA PHE A 152 13.05 4.10 4.98
C PHE A 152 13.20 3.23 3.73
N ASN A 153 12.37 2.20 3.63
CA ASN A 153 12.30 1.29 2.49
C ASN A 153 10.96 1.48 1.78
N ASP A 154 10.70 0.68 0.75
CA ASP A 154 9.51 0.79 -0.09
C ASP A 154 8.20 0.30 0.56
N ASP A 155 8.19 0.10 1.87
CA ASP A 155 7.07 -0.43 2.69
C ASP A 155 5.87 0.55 2.80
N GLY A 156 5.76 1.53 1.90
CA GLY A 156 4.70 2.53 1.97
C GLY A 156 4.85 3.43 3.19
N GLY A 157 4.16 4.57 3.15
CA GLY A 157 4.31 5.64 4.14
C GLY A 157 4.44 7.01 3.49
N ILE A 158 4.76 7.04 2.20
CA ILE A 158 4.55 8.19 1.33
C ILE A 158 3.10 8.15 0.85
N ILE A 159 2.32 9.20 1.11
CA ILE A 159 0.97 9.34 0.55
C ILE A 159 1.00 9.20 -0.98
N GLU A 160 -0.11 8.77 -1.57
CA GLU A 160 -0.21 8.67 -3.03
C GLU A 160 -1.20 9.70 -3.57
N LEU A 161 -0.82 10.39 -4.64
CA LEU A 161 -1.69 11.30 -5.37
C LEU A 161 -2.28 10.57 -6.59
N PHE A 162 -3.59 10.67 -6.78
CA PHE A 162 -4.29 10.12 -7.93
C PHE A 162 -5.01 11.22 -8.69
N MET A 163 -4.91 11.18 -10.02
CA MET A 163 -5.70 12.03 -10.90
C MET A 163 -6.35 11.18 -11.98
N ASN A 164 -7.67 11.30 -12.17
CA ASN A 164 -8.43 10.54 -13.18
C ASN A 164 -8.19 9.02 -13.13
N ASP A 165 -8.09 8.48 -11.90
CA ASP A 165 -7.85 7.06 -11.59
C ASP A 165 -6.42 6.55 -11.91
N GLU A 166 -5.51 7.45 -12.29
CA GLU A 166 -4.09 7.17 -12.48
C GLU A 166 -3.26 7.65 -11.28
N ARG A 167 -2.26 6.85 -10.89
CA ARG A 167 -1.27 7.22 -9.86
C ARG A 167 -0.30 8.25 -10.42
N MET A 168 -0.23 9.41 -9.77
CA MET A 168 0.70 10.49 -10.10
C MET A 168 2.10 10.19 -9.54
N LYS A 169 3.13 10.66 -10.24
CA LYS A 169 4.52 10.31 -9.92
C LYS A 169 5.08 11.25 -8.87
N LEU A 170 5.66 10.69 -7.82
CA LEU A 170 6.52 11.48 -6.94
C LEU A 170 7.71 12.00 -7.75
N SER A 171 7.97 13.30 -7.66
CA SER A 171 9.12 13.97 -8.29
C SER A 171 10.42 13.24 -8.00
N ARG A 172 11.24 13.11 -9.03
CA ARG A 172 12.52 12.40 -8.94
C ARG A 172 13.55 12.99 -9.89
N TYR A 173 14.82 12.87 -9.50
CA TYR A 173 15.92 13.16 -10.40
C TYR A 173 16.96 12.02 -10.43
N PRO A 174 17.42 11.59 -11.61
CA PRO A 174 16.87 11.92 -12.92
C PRO A 174 15.46 11.34 -13.09
N ASN A 175 14.70 11.93 -14.00
CA ASN A 175 13.39 11.43 -14.43
C ASN A 175 13.41 9.94 -14.79
N GLU A 176 14.44 9.52 -15.52
CA GLU A 176 14.67 8.15 -15.98
C GLU A 176 16.10 7.72 -15.66
N GLY A 177 16.33 6.43 -15.44
CA GLY A 177 17.65 5.91 -15.07
C GLY A 177 18.03 6.27 -13.62
N ASN A 178 19.33 6.36 -13.34
CA ASN A 178 19.86 6.64 -12.00
C ASN A 178 21.17 7.43 -12.08
N MET A 179 21.51 8.17 -11.03
CA MET A 179 22.87 8.67 -10.78
C MET A 179 23.75 7.56 -10.20
N THR A 180 25.06 7.79 -10.15
CA THR A 180 26.04 6.89 -9.52
C THR A 180 27.10 7.65 -8.73
N MET A 181 27.67 7.02 -7.69
CA MET A 181 28.65 7.65 -6.79
C MET A 181 30.04 7.69 -7.41
N LYS A 182 30.74 8.84 -7.41
CA LYS A 182 32.10 8.96 -7.94
C LYS A 182 33.08 8.07 -7.21
N LYS A 183 33.06 8.17 -5.88
CA LYS A 183 33.92 7.43 -4.96
C LYS A 183 33.30 7.40 -3.57
N VAL A 184 33.35 6.27 -2.89
CA VAL A 184 33.02 6.20 -1.45
C VAL A 184 34.20 6.71 -0.65
N LEU A 185 33.94 7.67 0.25
CA LEU A 185 34.93 8.22 1.18
C LEU A 185 34.78 7.61 2.58
N ILE A 186 33.54 7.37 3.00
CA ILE A 186 33.20 6.69 4.25
C ILE A 186 32.10 5.67 3.96
N ASN A 187 32.39 4.38 4.18
CA ASN A 187 31.43 3.28 3.99
C ASN A 187 30.30 3.29 5.03
N GLY A 188 30.62 3.49 6.31
CA GLY A 188 29.62 3.80 7.34
C GLY A 188 28.90 2.62 8.01
N GLY A 189 29.31 1.37 7.79
CA GLY A 189 28.68 0.24 8.51
C GLY A 189 28.89 -1.12 7.87
N GLY A 190 30.05 -1.31 7.23
CA GLY A 190 30.37 -2.44 6.37
C GLY A 190 31.86 -2.78 6.43
N GLN A 191 32.43 -3.32 5.36
CA GLN A 191 33.89 -3.54 5.33
C GLN A 191 34.57 -2.19 5.10
N GLU A 192 35.03 -1.54 6.17
CA GLU A 192 35.68 -0.23 6.13
C GLU A 192 37.18 -0.31 5.83
N VAL A 193 37.79 -1.47 6.12
CA VAL A 193 39.22 -1.74 5.86
C VAL A 193 39.33 -2.80 4.78
N LYS A 194 40.16 -2.53 3.78
CA LYS A 194 40.39 -3.47 2.68
C LYS A 194 40.95 -4.79 3.22
N ASN A 195 40.42 -5.91 2.73
CA ASN A 195 40.79 -7.27 3.13
C ASN A 195 40.42 -7.70 4.56
N GLU A 196 39.62 -6.92 5.31
CA GLU A 196 39.10 -7.36 6.62
C GLU A 196 37.63 -7.78 6.57
N ASP A 197 37.19 -8.79 7.33
CA ASP A 197 35.76 -9.12 7.40
C ASP A 197 35.02 -8.04 8.21
N TRP A 198 33.93 -7.50 7.66
CA TRP A 198 33.04 -6.57 8.36
C TRP A 198 32.53 -7.15 9.69
N ARG A 199 32.43 -8.49 9.82
CA ARG A 199 32.06 -9.18 11.06
C ARG A 199 33.02 -8.93 12.21
N ASN A 200 34.29 -8.59 11.91
CA ASN A 200 35.24 -8.19 12.93
C ASN A 200 34.85 -6.90 13.64
N PHE A 201 33.93 -6.12 13.04
CA PHE A 201 33.53 -4.80 13.50
C PHE A 201 32.06 -4.64 13.86
N TYR A 202 31.13 -5.29 13.15
CA TYR A 202 29.70 -4.99 13.27
C TYR A 202 28.80 -6.20 13.53
N ALA A 203 29.33 -7.43 13.57
CA ALA A 203 28.54 -8.60 13.98
C ALA A 203 28.41 -8.66 15.51
N ASP A 204 27.36 -9.29 16.01
CA ASP A 204 27.24 -9.54 17.46
C ASP A 204 28.42 -10.41 17.94
N GLY A 205 29.14 -9.92 18.96
CA GLY A 205 30.36 -10.57 19.45
C GLY A 205 31.61 -10.30 18.60
N ALA A 206 31.60 -9.24 17.77
CA ALA A 206 32.75 -8.79 17.00
C ALA A 206 34.01 -8.59 17.86
N LYS A 207 35.18 -8.83 17.26
CA LYS A 207 36.49 -8.60 17.91
C LYS A 207 36.64 -7.15 18.39
N GLU A 208 36.14 -6.19 17.61
CA GLU A 208 36.10 -4.78 17.97
C GLU A 208 34.75 -4.18 17.55
N GLN A 209 33.83 -3.99 18.49
CA GLN A 209 32.50 -3.47 18.15
C GLN A 209 32.56 -1.99 17.74
N LYS A 210 32.17 -1.68 16.50
CA LYS A 210 31.99 -0.31 15.99
C LYS A 210 30.50 0.03 15.84
N VAL A 211 30.17 1.29 16.10
CA VAL A 211 28.83 1.83 15.84
C VAL A 211 28.75 2.28 14.37
N PRO A 212 27.75 1.82 13.59
CA PRO A 212 27.53 2.33 12.23
C PRO A 212 27.37 3.86 12.20
N ARG A 213 27.92 4.51 11.18
CA ARG A 213 27.94 5.97 11.02
C ARG A 213 27.51 6.36 9.62
N PRO A 214 27.07 7.60 9.39
CA PRO A 214 26.62 7.98 8.06
C PRO A 214 27.71 7.82 6.99
N GLY A 215 27.31 7.31 5.82
CA GLY A 215 28.20 7.20 4.67
C GLY A 215 28.47 8.55 4.02
N VAL A 216 29.66 8.70 3.43
CA VAL A 216 30.09 9.89 2.70
C VAL A 216 30.63 9.47 1.34
N PHE A 217 30.17 10.11 0.28
CA PHE A 217 30.64 9.84 -1.07
C PHE A 217 30.77 11.12 -1.90
N GLU A 218 31.66 11.08 -2.87
CA GLU A 218 31.80 12.12 -3.90
C GLU A 218 30.73 11.89 -4.98
N TYR A 219 29.97 12.92 -5.36
CA TYR A 219 28.96 12.82 -6.41
C TYR A 219 29.54 13.18 -7.80
N ARG A 220 28.95 12.64 -8.87
CA ARG A 220 29.33 12.97 -10.26
C ARG A 220 28.50 14.10 -10.86
N ASP A 221 27.22 14.13 -10.54
CA ASP A 221 26.24 15.01 -11.19
C ASP A 221 26.27 16.40 -10.55
N ASP A 222 26.61 17.42 -11.33
CA ASP A 222 26.69 18.80 -10.86
C ASP A 222 25.34 19.36 -10.42
N ARG A 223 24.20 18.82 -10.89
CA ARG A 223 22.86 19.21 -10.44
C ARG A 223 22.65 18.96 -8.95
N THR A 224 23.40 18.02 -8.36
CA THR A 224 23.41 17.77 -6.91
C THR A 224 23.66 19.05 -6.10
N ALA A 225 24.52 19.95 -6.60
CA ALA A 225 24.84 21.18 -5.89
C ALA A 225 23.62 22.12 -5.71
N ASN A 226 22.63 22.03 -6.60
CA ASN A 226 21.44 22.88 -6.57
C ASN A 226 20.51 22.55 -5.39
N TRP A 227 20.63 21.37 -4.79
CA TRP A 227 19.75 20.92 -3.71
C TRP A 227 20.19 21.40 -2.32
N VAL A 228 21.36 22.05 -2.21
CA VAL A 228 21.94 22.45 -0.91
C VAL A 228 21.01 23.35 -0.09
N ASN A 229 20.28 24.24 -0.75
CA ASN A 229 19.35 25.16 -0.09
C ASN A 229 18.02 24.49 0.31
N ALA A 230 17.74 23.29 -0.19
CA ALA A 230 16.54 22.53 0.15
C ALA A 230 16.75 21.56 1.33
N LEU A 231 17.99 21.37 1.82
CA LEU A 231 18.31 20.38 2.86
C LEU A 231 17.49 20.56 4.15
N GLU A 232 17.17 21.80 4.54
CA GLU A 232 16.33 22.07 5.72
C GLU A 232 14.87 21.59 5.55
N ARG A 233 14.35 21.63 4.32
CA ARG A 233 13.01 21.13 3.94
C ARG A 233 13.00 19.60 3.81
N GLY A 234 14.19 19.02 3.63
CA GLY A 234 14.44 17.59 3.56
C GLY A 234 14.63 17.13 2.11
N VAL A 235 15.74 16.44 1.86
CA VAL A 235 16.09 15.87 0.56
C VAL A 235 16.52 14.43 0.76
N TRP A 236 15.86 13.50 0.05
CA TRP A 236 16.15 12.06 0.17
C TRP A 236 16.74 11.52 -1.12
N LEU A 237 17.72 10.64 -0.97
CA LEU A 237 18.24 9.81 -2.04
C LEU A 237 17.79 8.38 -1.81
N LYS A 238 17.26 7.73 -2.84
CA LYS A 238 16.92 6.32 -2.83
C LYS A 238 17.91 5.57 -3.70
N GLY A 239 18.45 4.45 -3.20
CA GLY A 239 19.53 3.79 -3.91
C GLY A 239 19.78 2.34 -3.53
N TYR A 240 20.46 1.65 -4.44
CA TYR A 240 21.05 0.34 -4.21
C TYR A 240 22.49 0.54 -3.76
N TRP A 241 22.63 0.98 -2.51
CA TRP A 241 23.88 1.51 -1.97
C TRP A 241 25.05 0.51 -1.94
N ARG A 242 24.74 -0.80 -1.92
CA ARG A 242 25.71 -1.87 -1.67
C ARG A 242 25.46 -3.12 -2.52
N ILE A 243 24.20 -3.56 -2.57
CA ILE A 243 23.75 -4.78 -3.24
C ILE A 243 22.44 -4.50 -3.98
N PRO A 244 22.17 -5.17 -5.11
CA PRO A 244 20.99 -4.90 -5.93
C PRO A 244 19.66 -5.42 -5.35
N TRP A 245 19.69 -6.21 -4.28
CA TRP A 245 18.49 -6.69 -3.58
C TRP A 245 18.22 -5.94 -2.26
N GLN A 246 18.84 -4.78 -2.06
CA GLN A 246 18.58 -3.92 -0.92
C GLN A 246 18.49 -2.48 -1.41
N ASN A 247 17.31 -1.89 -1.25
CA ASN A 247 17.03 -0.53 -1.67
C ASN A 247 16.50 0.26 -0.47
N GLU A 248 17.19 1.33 -0.12
CA GLU A 248 16.84 2.19 1.01
C GLU A 248 16.86 3.65 0.55
N ALA A 249 15.86 4.43 0.96
CA ALA A 249 15.87 5.88 0.87
C ALA A 249 16.50 6.47 2.13
N VAL A 250 17.40 7.45 1.99
CA VAL A 250 18.11 8.10 3.08
C VAL A 250 18.18 9.61 2.87
N ARG A 251 17.92 10.38 3.92
CA ARG A 251 18.01 11.84 3.89
C ARG A 251 19.47 12.28 3.77
N ILE A 252 19.71 13.36 3.04
CA ILE A 252 21.00 14.04 2.99
C ILE A 252 21.15 14.93 4.24
N ALA A 253 22.26 14.80 4.96
CA ALA A 253 22.62 15.72 6.04
C ALA A 253 23.42 16.92 5.55
N LYS A 254 24.35 16.71 4.62
CA LYS A 254 25.21 17.78 4.08
C LYS A 254 25.51 17.54 2.60
N ILE A 255 25.51 18.63 1.85
CA ILE A 255 26.13 18.73 0.53
C ILE A 255 27.29 19.71 0.66
N ASP A 256 28.50 19.28 0.33
CA ASP A 256 29.67 20.14 0.22
C ASP A 256 29.94 20.40 -1.27
N THR A 257 29.56 21.59 -1.75
CA THR A 257 29.60 21.92 -3.18
C THR A 257 31.02 22.14 -3.70
N ALA A 258 31.95 22.54 -2.82
CA ALA A 258 33.37 22.70 -3.16
C ALA A 258 34.07 21.34 -3.25
N ALA A 259 33.85 20.47 -2.26
CA ALA A 259 34.44 19.13 -2.26
C ALA A 259 33.67 18.12 -3.15
N LYS A 260 32.49 18.50 -3.67
CA LYS A 260 31.54 17.64 -4.38
C LYS A 260 31.15 16.38 -3.61
N THR A 261 30.84 16.52 -2.32
CA THR A 261 30.48 15.38 -1.45
C THR A 261 29.07 15.47 -0.90
N ILE A 262 28.47 14.30 -0.68
CA ILE A 262 27.25 14.10 0.11
C ILE A 262 27.61 13.35 1.38
N THR A 263 27.09 13.83 2.51
CA THR A 263 27.01 13.10 3.78
C THR A 263 25.57 12.68 4.03
N LEU A 264 25.32 11.39 4.19
CA LEU A 264 24.00 10.87 4.56
C LEU A 264 23.65 11.28 6.00
N ALA A 265 22.36 11.32 6.34
CA ALA A 265 21.91 11.68 7.69
C ALA A 265 22.08 10.56 8.71
N VAL A 266 21.93 9.31 8.26
CA VAL A 266 22.00 8.11 9.09
C VAL A 266 22.72 6.99 8.33
N PRO A 267 23.26 5.96 9.02
CA PRO A 267 23.87 4.81 8.37
C PRO A 267 22.88 4.00 7.51
N VAL A 268 23.33 3.63 6.32
CA VAL A 268 22.71 2.62 5.45
C VAL A 268 23.03 1.23 5.98
N SER A 269 22.09 0.29 5.84
CA SER A 269 22.25 -1.05 6.41
C SER A 269 23.38 -1.80 5.71
N GLY A 270 24.43 -2.15 6.46
CA GLY A 270 25.65 -2.74 5.91
C GLY A 270 26.61 -1.76 5.23
N GLY A 271 26.37 -0.45 5.27
CA GLY A 271 27.20 0.62 4.69
C GLY A 271 27.11 0.76 3.17
N ILE A 272 27.62 1.87 2.62
CA ILE A 272 27.60 2.20 1.18
C ILE A 272 28.83 1.66 0.44
N GLY A 273 28.73 1.48 -0.88
CA GLY A 273 29.76 0.89 -1.72
C GLY A 273 29.56 -0.62 -1.92
N ASN A 274 29.74 -1.05 -3.17
CA ASN A 274 29.48 -2.39 -3.65
C ASN A 274 30.11 -3.44 -2.74
N LYS A 275 29.32 -4.45 -2.35
CA LYS A 275 29.73 -5.52 -1.42
C LYS A 275 31.07 -6.18 -1.78
N TYR A 276 31.39 -6.30 -3.07
CA TYR A 276 32.53 -7.06 -3.56
C TYR A 276 33.78 -6.21 -3.85
N THR A 277 33.67 -4.89 -3.77
CA THR A 277 34.78 -3.97 -4.06
C THR A 277 34.92 -2.92 -2.95
N ARG A 278 34.72 -3.34 -1.70
CA ARG A 278 34.85 -2.49 -0.51
C ARG A 278 36.31 -2.22 -0.16
N PRO A 279 36.58 -1.10 0.55
CA PRO A 279 35.63 -0.07 1.02
C PRO A 279 35.18 0.94 -0.04
N GLU A 280 35.89 1.08 -1.16
CA GLU A 280 35.72 2.20 -2.11
C GLU A 280 34.48 2.08 -3.01
N GLY A 281 33.87 0.90 -3.09
CA GLY A 281 32.82 0.59 -4.04
C GLY A 281 33.36 0.43 -5.46
N ASN A 282 32.48 0.28 -6.44
CA ASN A 282 32.86 0.19 -7.86
C ASN A 282 32.44 1.42 -8.66
N GLY A 283 31.82 2.40 -7.99
CA GLY A 283 31.36 3.65 -8.56
C GLY A 283 30.14 3.52 -9.47
N LYS A 284 29.51 2.34 -9.52
CA LYS A 284 28.32 2.04 -10.34
C LYS A 284 27.06 1.82 -9.49
N GLU A 285 27.15 2.00 -8.18
CA GLU A 285 26.03 1.89 -7.25
C GLU A 285 24.98 2.96 -7.58
N PRO A 286 23.76 2.56 -8.02
CA PRO A 286 22.78 3.50 -8.51
C PRO A 286 21.97 4.14 -7.37
N TYR A 287 21.72 5.45 -7.49
CA TYR A 287 20.80 6.19 -6.64
C TYR A 287 20.08 7.29 -7.41
N TRP A 288 18.98 7.80 -6.87
CA TRP A 288 18.19 8.90 -7.43
C TRP A 288 17.59 9.72 -6.31
N LEU A 289 17.27 10.99 -6.59
CA LEU A 289 16.54 11.86 -5.67
C LEU A 289 15.04 11.53 -5.69
N LEU A 290 14.37 11.69 -4.55
CA LEU A 290 12.92 11.67 -4.43
C LEU A 290 12.39 12.90 -3.70
N ASN A 291 11.18 13.33 -4.08
CA ASN A 291 10.37 14.33 -3.38
C ASN A 291 11.04 15.70 -3.25
N LEU A 292 11.11 16.46 -4.34
CA LEU A 292 11.65 17.81 -4.33
C LEU A 292 10.91 18.71 -5.33
N LEU A 293 10.43 19.87 -4.88
CA LEU A 293 9.72 20.85 -5.72
C LEU A 293 10.59 21.29 -6.90
N GLU A 294 11.87 21.52 -6.64
CA GLU A 294 12.89 21.91 -7.61
C GLU A 294 13.06 20.87 -8.75
N GLU A 295 12.57 19.64 -8.55
CA GLU A 295 12.65 18.53 -9.50
C GLU A 295 11.26 18.08 -9.99
N ILE A 296 10.23 18.92 -9.84
CA ILE A 296 8.99 18.78 -10.61
C ILE A 296 9.24 19.41 -11.99
N ASP A 297 9.38 18.59 -13.02
CA ASP A 297 9.66 19.07 -14.38
C ASP A 297 8.77 18.46 -15.47
N ARG A 298 7.95 17.46 -15.13
CA ARG A 298 6.99 16.82 -16.07
C ARG A 298 5.56 16.84 -15.56
N PRO A 299 4.56 16.90 -16.48
CA PRO A 299 3.17 16.72 -16.10
C PRO A 299 2.96 15.35 -15.41
N GLY A 300 2.17 15.35 -14.34
CA GLY A 300 1.94 14.20 -13.48
C GLY A 300 2.90 14.11 -12.28
N GLU A 301 3.91 14.98 -12.18
CA GLU A 301 4.83 14.97 -11.04
C GLU A 301 4.36 15.82 -9.87
N TRP A 302 4.61 15.34 -8.66
CA TRP A 302 4.29 16.04 -7.42
C TRP A 302 5.41 15.96 -6.37
N ALA A 303 5.42 16.89 -5.43
CA ALA A 303 6.31 16.91 -4.26
C ALA A 303 5.55 17.39 -3.03
N ILE A 304 5.83 16.80 -1.87
CA ILE A 304 5.35 17.29 -0.57
C ILE A 304 6.45 18.08 0.14
N ASP A 305 6.09 19.27 0.61
CA ASP A 305 6.89 20.11 1.49
C ASP A 305 6.36 20.01 2.91
N PHE A 306 7.13 19.32 3.76
CA PHE A 306 6.74 19.06 5.14
C PHE A 306 6.85 20.27 6.05
N LYS A 307 7.66 21.28 5.69
CA LYS A 307 7.86 22.50 6.49
C LYS A 307 6.60 23.34 6.43
N ASP A 308 6.10 23.56 5.21
CA ASP A 308 4.94 24.42 4.96
C ASP A 308 3.63 23.62 4.88
N LYS A 309 3.70 22.28 4.97
CA LYS A 309 2.57 21.34 4.82
C LYS A 309 1.79 21.57 3.52
N LYS A 310 2.54 21.65 2.41
CA LYS A 310 1.99 21.83 1.07
C LYS A 310 2.36 20.66 0.19
N LEU A 311 1.48 20.33 -0.75
CA LEU A 311 1.81 19.47 -1.88
C LEU A 311 1.81 20.31 -3.15
N TYR A 312 2.89 20.24 -3.93
CA TYR A 312 3.02 20.89 -5.21
C TYR A 312 2.84 19.87 -6.32
N PHE A 313 2.04 20.19 -7.33
CA PHE A 313 1.68 19.25 -8.39
C PHE A 313 1.68 19.95 -9.74
N TYR A 314 2.25 19.31 -10.76
CA TYR A 314 2.11 19.70 -12.16
C TYR A 314 1.01 18.82 -12.79
N PRO A 315 -0.24 19.30 -12.92
CA PRO A 315 -1.34 18.48 -13.41
C PRO A 315 -1.15 18.11 -14.89
N PRO A 316 -1.36 16.84 -15.30
CA PRO A 316 -1.30 16.43 -16.71
C PRO A 316 -2.54 16.85 -17.52
N ALA A 317 -3.61 17.28 -16.85
CA ALA A 317 -4.84 17.73 -17.45
C ALA A 317 -5.55 18.74 -16.52
N ASN A 318 -6.65 19.33 -16.98
CA ASN A 318 -7.49 20.18 -16.15
C ASN A 318 -8.07 19.40 -14.96
N ILE A 319 -8.06 20.02 -13.79
CA ILE A 319 -8.65 19.45 -12.57
C ILE A 319 -10.16 19.67 -12.62
N THR A 320 -10.92 18.58 -12.51
CA THR A 320 -12.38 18.60 -12.43
C THR A 320 -12.85 18.17 -11.05
N ALA A 321 -14.15 18.30 -10.77
CA ALA A 321 -14.71 17.80 -9.51
C ALA A 321 -14.33 16.33 -9.29
N ASN A 322 -13.84 16.02 -8.09
CA ASN A 322 -13.43 14.69 -7.65
C ASN A 322 -12.27 14.05 -8.44
N SER A 323 -11.65 14.74 -9.41
CA SER A 323 -10.60 14.16 -10.24
C SER A 323 -9.32 13.90 -9.48
N LEU A 324 -9.03 14.71 -8.46
CA LEU A 324 -7.81 14.68 -7.65
C LEU A 324 -8.08 14.07 -6.28
N ARG A 325 -7.28 13.07 -5.90
CA ARG A 325 -7.45 12.32 -4.65
C ARG A 325 -6.12 12.00 -4.01
N ILE A 326 -6.11 11.92 -2.68
CA ILE A 326 -4.94 11.54 -1.90
C ILE A 326 -5.27 10.29 -1.09
N ALA A 327 -4.45 9.24 -1.22
CA ALA A 327 -4.54 8.07 -0.35
C ALA A 327 -3.56 8.22 0.83
N ASP A 328 -4.12 8.26 2.04
CA ASP A 328 -3.38 8.32 3.30
C ASP A 328 -3.81 7.26 4.31
N ASN A 329 -4.72 6.34 3.97
CA ASN A 329 -5.13 5.24 4.83
C ASN A 329 -4.04 4.15 4.90
N SER A 330 -3.34 4.06 6.03
CA SER A 330 -2.22 3.15 6.27
C SER A 330 -2.62 1.77 6.80
N GLU A 331 -3.90 1.39 6.71
CA GLU A 331 -4.40 0.05 7.04
C GLU A 331 -4.88 -0.67 5.76
N PRO A 332 -4.87 -2.02 5.70
CA PRO A 332 -5.53 -2.75 4.62
C PRO A 332 -7.00 -2.29 4.48
N LEU A 333 -7.47 -2.04 3.26
CA LEU A 333 -8.79 -1.44 3.06
C LEU A 333 -9.93 -2.34 3.57
N ILE A 334 -9.79 -3.65 3.38
CA ILE A 334 -10.64 -4.67 4.00
C ILE A 334 -9.77 -5.59 4.85
N GLN A 335 -10.22 -5.90 6.07
CA GLN A 335 -9.55 -6.82 6.97
C GLN A 335 -10.50 -7.92 7.44
N LEU A 336 -10.09 -9.18 7.29
CA LEU A 336 -10.77 -10.34 7.86
C LEU A 336 -9.88 -10.87 9.00
N ASN A 337 -10.25 -10.60 10.24
CA ASN A 337 -9.46 -10.92 11.43
C ASN A 337 -10.12 -12.08 12.19
N ASN A 338 -9.61 -13.29 12.01
CA ASN A 338 -10.17 -14.54 12.55
C ASN A 338 -11.62 -14.82 12.08
N ALA A 339 -12.09 -14.13 11.03
CA ALA A 339 -13.38 -14.38 10.42
C ALA A 339 -13.32 -15.67 9.58
N SER A 340 -14.41 -16.42 9.53
CA SER A 340 -14.51 -17.65 8.73
C SER A 340 -15.74 -17.64 7.84
N ASN A 341 -15.66 -18.32 6.69
CA ASN A 341 -16.75 -18.46 5.73
C ASN A 341 -17.34 -17.10 5.26
N VAL A 342 -16.46 -16.10 5.11
CA VAL A 342 -16.80 -14.80 4.53
C VAL A 342 -16.42 -14.81 3.04
N GLN A 343 -17.30 -14.27 2.20
CA GLN A 343 -17.04 -14.10 0.77
C GLN A 343 -17.07 -12.61 0.39
N ILE A 344 -16.00 -12.11 -0.23
CA ILE A 344 -15.95 -10.78 -0.84
C ILE A 344 -15.91 -10.97 -2.35
N LYS A 345 -16.91 -10.44 -3.06
CA LYS A 345 -17.10 -10.76 -4.48
C LYS A 345 -17.40 -9.55 -5.36
N ASN A 346 -16.90 -9.58 -6.59
CA ASN A 346 -17.32 -8.66 -7.67
C ASN A 346 -17.23 -7.16 -7.31
N ILE A 347 -16.22 -6.77 -6.53
CA ILE A 347 -16.02 -5.39 -6.06
C ILE A 347 -14.64 -4.90 -6.50
N THR A 348 -14.54 -3.61 -6.85
CA THR A 348 -13.25 -2.94 -7.06
C THR A 348 -12.74 -2.38 -5.73
N ILE A 349 -11.50 -2.69 -5.35
CA ILE A 349 -10.78 -2.18 -4.18
C ILE A 349 -9.58 -1.39 -4.69
N GLU A 350 -9.51 -0.09 -4.40
CA GLU A 350 -8.49 0.77 -4.99
C GLU A 350 -8.04 1.98 -4.15
N GLU A 351 -6.95 2.61 -4.59
CA GLU A 351 -6.42 3.88 -4.07
C GLU A 351 -6.20 3.86 -2.54
N ASN A 352 -5.41 2.90 -2.04
CA ASN A 352 -5.13 2.72 -0.61
C ASN A 352 -3.62 2.78 -0.30
N LEU A 353 -3.24 3.41 0.82
CA LEU A 353 -1.85 3.48 1.32
C LEU A 353 -1.47 2.23 2.14
N HIS A 354 -1.98 1.06 1.75
CA HIS A 354 -1.59 -0.23 2.30
C HIS A 354 -2.01 -1.34 1.32
N ASP A 355 -2.14 -2.58 1.80
CA ASP A 355 -2.78 -3.69 1.09
C ASP A 355 -4.24 -3.36 0.67
N GLY A 356 -4.74 -4.03 -0.36
CA GLY A 356 -6.17 -3.99 -0.69
C GLY A 356 -7.01 -4.77 0.32
N ILE A 357 -6.71 -6.07 0.46
CA ILE A 357 -7.40 -6.97 1.40
C ILE A 357 -6.37 -7.71 2.24
N LYS A 358 -6.59 -7.77 3.56
CA LYS A 358 -5.82 -8.65 4.45
C LYS A 358 -6.73 -9.66 5.14
N ILE A 359 -6.36 -10.94 5.07
CA ILE A 359 -6.93 -12.01 5.87
C ILE A 359 -5.89 -12.37 6.92
N PHE A 360 -6.25 -12.26 8.20
CA PHE A 360 -5.43 -12.71 9.32
C PHE A 360 -6.16 -13.85 10.03
N ASN A 361 -5.66 -15.07 9.87
CA ASN A 361 -6.27 -16.28 10.42
C ASN A 361 -7.72 -16.52 9.96
N GLY A 362 -8.40 -17.51 10.55
CA GLY A 362 -9.76 -17.91 10.21
C GLY A 362 -9.78 -19.05 9.19
N GLU A 363 -10.97 -19.37 8.68
CA GLU A 363 -11.16 -20.52 7.81
C GLU A 363 -12.06 -20.23 6.61
N ASN A 364 -11.73 -20.79 5.45
CA ASN A 364 -12.62 -20.89 4.29
C ASN A 364 -13.17 -19.55 3.76
N ASN A 365 -12.45 -18.45 3.97
CA ASN A 365 -12.77 -17.17 3.33
C ASN A 365 -12.50 -17.21 1.82
N LEU A 366 -13.33 -16.53 1.04
CA LEU A 366 -13.26 -16.45 -0.42
C LEU A 366 -13.18 -15.00 -0.88
N ILE A 367 -12.16 -14.67 -1.66
CA ILE A 367 -12.07 -13.41 -2.40
C ILE A 367 -12.20 -13.74 -3.89
N ALA A 368 -13.29 -13.32 -4.54
CA ALA A 368 -13.56 -13.78 -5.91
C ALA A 368 -14.16 -12.75 -6.87
N GLY A 369 -13.67 -12.70 -8.10
CA GLY A 369 -14.20 -11.78 -9.12
C GLY A 369 -13.92 -10.30 -8.82
N CYS A 370 -13.03 -10.00 -7.87
CA CYS A 370 -12.72 -8.63 -7.49
C CYS A 370 -11.63 -8.04 -8.39
N THR A 371 -11.65 -6.71 -8.51
CA THR A 371 -10.51 -5.95 -9.06
C THR A 371 -9.78 -5.29 -7.90
N ILE A 372 -8.48 -5.53 -7.75
CA ILE A 372 -7.67 -4.87 -6.74
C ILE A 372 -6.55 -4.10 -7.43
N ARG A 373 -6.55 -2.77 -7.30
CA ARG A 373 -5.57 -1.94 -8.01
C ARG A 373 -5.15 -0.69 -7.26
N ASN A 374 -4.08 -0.05 -7.68
CA ASN A 374 -3.66 1.24 -7.14
C ASN A 374 -3.44 1.25 -5.60
N VAL A 375 -3.08 0.10 -5.03
CA VAL A 375 -2.69 -0.05 -3.63
C VAL A 375 -1.17 0.05 -3.48
N THR A 376 -0.64 0.49 -2.33
CA THR A 376 0.82 0.70 -2.17
C THR A 376 1.58 -0.54 -1.71
N LYS A 377 0.89 -1.56 -1.21
CA LYS A 377 1.48 -2.85 -0.85
C LYS A 377 0.95 -3.98 -1.74
N ASN A 378 0.51 -5.09 -1.16
CA ASN A 378 0.00 -6.24 -1.91
C ASN A 378 -1.47 -6.03 -2.29
N GLY A 379 -1.90 -6.65 -3.38
CA GLY A 379 -3.34 -6.71 -3.67
C GLY A 379 -4.09 -7.44 -2.54
N ILE A 380 -3.65 -8.66 -2.24
CA ILE A 380 -4.25 -9.51 -1.20
C ILE A 380 -3.16 -10.14 -0.34
N THR A 381 -3.26 -10.01 0.97
CA THR A 381 -2.38 -10.64 1.96
C THR A 381 -3.18 -11.68 2.75
N VAL A 382 -2.68 -12.90 2.84
CA VAL A 382 -3.20 -13.96 3.72
C VAL A 382 -2.12 -14.32 4.72
N ASP A 383 -2.35 -14.00 5.98
CA ASP A 383 -1.44 -14.21 7.10
C ASP A 383 -2.08 -15.17 8.10
N SER A 384 -1.74 -16.45 7.95
CA SER A 384 -2.30 -17.59 8.69
C SER A 384 -3.74 -17.96 8.31
N GLY A 385 -4.25 -19.02 8.94
CA GLY A 385 -5.58 -19.59 8.72
C GLY A 385 -5.57 -20.87 7.87
N LYS A 386 -6.77 -21.32 7.47
CA LYS A 386 -6.95 -22.56 6.71
C LYS A 386 -7.97 -22.41 5.58
N GLY A 387 -7.69 -23.00 4.42
CA GLY A 387 -8.67 -23.17 3.34
C GLY A 387 -9.10 -21.88 2.63
N HIS A 388 -8.36 -20.77 2.80
CA HIS A 388 -8.66 -19.51 2.10
C HIS A 388 -8.48 -19.65 0.59
N THR A 389 -9.41 -19.07 -0.17
CA THR A 389 -9.42 -19.15 -1.63
C THR A 389 -9.44 -17.76 -2.25
N ILE A 390 -8.49 -17.50 -3.14
CA ILE A 390 -8.38 -16.31 -3.98
C ILE A 390 -8.65 -16.73 -5.42
N LEU A 391 -9.80 -16.35 -5.97
CA LEU A 391 -10.35 -16.93 -7.21
C LEU A 391 -10.77 -15.88 -8.24
N SER A 392 -10.25 -15.96 -9.46
CA SER A 392 -10.76 -15.14 -10.58
C SER A 392 -10.73 -13.63 -10.33
N ASN A 393 -9.69 -13.13 -9.67
CA ASN A 393 -9.50 -11.69 -9.43
C ASN A 393 -8.55 -11.07 -10.46
N ASP A 394 -8.75 -9.79 -10.76
CA ASP A 394 -7.82 -8.95 -11.51
C ASP A 394 -7.01 -8.08 -10.52
N ILE A 395 -5.69 -8.27 -10.46
CA ILE A 395 -4.82 -7.59 -9.50
C ILE A 395 -3.70 -6.86 -10.23
N TYR A 396 -3.68 -5.53 -10.17
CA TYR A 396 -2.71 -4.75 -10.93
C TYR A 396 -2.40 -3.36 -10.38
N TYR A 397 -1.29 -2.75 -10.79
CA TYR A 397 -0.78 -1.48 -10.24
C TYR A 397 -0.60 -1.52 -8.70
N THR A 398 -0.21 -2.67 -8.17
CA THR A 398 0.11 -2.85 -6.76
C THR A 398 1.55 -2.40 -6.48
N GLY A 399 1.75 -1.68 -5.38
CA GLY A 399 3.05 -1.13 -5.02
C GLY A 399 4.06 -2.23 -4.69
N ALA A 400 3.62 -3.32 -4.04
CA ALA A 400 4.41 -4.52 -3.78
C ALA A 400 3.90 -5.70 -4.63
N GLY A 401 3.56 -6.86 -4.03
CA GLY A 401 3.15 -8.05 -4.76
C GLY A 401 1.68 -8.07 -5.18
N GLY A 402 1.25 -9.16 -5.82
CA GLY A 402 -0.16 -9.43 -6.11
C GLY A 402 -0.85 -10.10 -4.92
N VAL A 403 -0.50 -11.36 -4.67
CA VAL A 403 -0.99 -12.17 -3.55
C VAL A 403 0.18 -12.62 -2.68
N TRP A 404 0.13 -12.33 -1.38
CA TRP A 404 1.13 -12.80 -0.41
C TRP A 404 0.49 -13.78 0.56
N LEU A 405 1.10 -14.96 0.75
CA LEU A 405 0.56 -16.05 1.53
C LEU A 405 1.57 -16.51 2.59
N LYS A 406 1.11 -16.57 3.83
CA LYS A 406 1.79 -17.18 4.96
C LYS A 406 0.84 -18.16 5.66
N GLY A 407 1.24 -19.42 5.80
CA GLY A 407 0.40 -20.40 6.52
C GLY A 407 0.95 -21.81 6.49
N GLY A 408 0.23 -22.70 7.16
CA GLY A 408 0.65 -24.08 7.44
C GLY A 408 1.35 -24.17 8.80
N ASP A 409 1.74 -25.37 9.19
CA ASP A 409 2.60 -25.61 10.35
C ASP A 409 3.77 -26.51 9.97
N GLU A 410 4.99 -25.94 9.95
CA GLU A 410 6.21 -26.67 9.64
C GLU A 410 6.80 -27.41 10.84
N LYS A 411 6.34 -27.07 12.05
CA LYS A 411 6.85 -27.63 13.32
C LYS A 411 6.07 -28.86 13.77
N THR A 412 4.87 -29.10 13.24
CA THR A 412 4.07 -30.30 13.55
C THR A 412 4.58 -31.52 12.78
N GLU A 413 4.38 -32.70 13.36
CA GLU A 413 4.64 -33.99 12.71
C GLU A 413 3.35 -34.82 12.68
N PRO A 414 2.73 -35.05 11.49
CA PRO A 414 3.16 -34.55 10.18
C PRO A 414 2.97 -33.03 10.04
N LYS A 415 3.69 -32.44 9.08
CA LYS A 415 3.52 -31.03 8.71
C LYS A 415 2.09 -30.78 8.25
N ILE A 416 1.51 -29.65 8.66
CA ILE A 416 0.13 -29.30 8.33
C ILE A 416 0.11 -28.28 7.19
N SER A 417 -0.63 -28.60 6.12
CA SER A 417 -0.90 -27.67 5.02
C SER A 417 -1.95 -26.62 5.44
N SER A 418 -1.80 -25.39 4.96
CA SER A 418 -2.84 -24.36 5.08
C SER A 418 -4.02 -24.58 4.12
N GLU A 419 -3.88 -25.42 3.11
CA GLU A 419 -4.90 -25.68 2.08
C GLU A 419 -5.34 -24.41 1.31
N PHE A 420 -4.50 -23.37 1.27
CA PHE A 420 -4.78 -22.16 0.50
C PHE A 420 -4.85 -22.43 -1.00
N LYS A 421 -5.72 -21.71 -1.70
CA LYS A 421 -5.91 -21.81 -3.15
C LYS A 421 -5.83 -20.44 -3.80
N VAL A 422 -4.98 -20.29 -4.82
CA VAL A 422 -4.92 -19.11 -5.69
C VAL A 422 -5.16 -19.58 -7.12
N VAL A 423 -6.37 -19.38 -7.62
CA VAL A 423 -6.87 -20.02 -8.85
C VAL A 423 -7.43 -18.98 -9.81
N ASN A 424 -7.06 -19.08 -11.10
CA ASN A 424 -7.62 -18.26 -12.17
C ASN A 424 -7.48 -16.73 -11.98
N ASN A 425 -6.48 -16.25 -11.22
CA ASN A 425 -6.29 -14.81 -11.04
C ASN A 425 -5.41 -14.23 -12.16
N HIS A 426 -5.74 -13.03 -12.61
CA HIS A 426 -4.93 -12.27 -13.55
C HIS A 426 -4.15 -11.20 -12.78
N ILE A 427 -2.83 -11.42 -12.65
CA ILE A 427 -1.96 -10.57 -11.83
C ILE A 427 -0.87 -9.98 -12.72
N HIS A 428 -0.86 -8.66 -12.85
CA HIS A 428 0.10 -7.95 -13.72
C HIS A 428 0.46 -6.59 -13.14
N HIS A 429 1.54 -5.96 -13.61
CA HIS A 429 1.92 -4.60 -13.19
C HIS A 429 1.99 -4.44 -11.66
N TYR A 430 2.57 -5.42 -10.99
CA TYR A 430 2.91 -5.36 -9.56
C TYR A 430 4.34 -4.81 -9.38
N GLY A 431 4.71 -4.53 -8.13
CA GLY A 431 6.03 -4.03 -7.76
C GLY A 431 6.28 -2.62 -8.30
N VAL A 432 5.24 -1.79 -8.42
CA VAL A 432 5.39 -0.46 -9.01
C VAL A 432 6.09 0.52 -8.08
N ILE A 433 6.07 0.27 -6.76
CA ILE A 433 6.77 1.05 -5.73
C ILE A 433 7.95 0.24 -5.17
N GLN A 434 7.66 -0.91 -4.56
CA GLN A 434 8.64 -1.87 -4.05
C GLN A 434 9.08 -2.82 -5.17
N LYS A 435 10.33 -2.68 -5.60
CA LYS A 435 10.89 -3.47 -6.71
C LYS A 435 11.48 -4.81 -6.29
N ILE A 436 11.91 -4.94 -5.03
CA ILE A 436 12.60 -6.12 -4.51
C ILE A 436 11.68 -6.90 -3.58
N TYR A 437 11.74 -8.23 -3.65
CA TYR A 437 10.89 -9.13 -2.85
C TYR A 437 9.38 -8.95 -3.11
N ALA A 438 9.03 -8.37 -4.26
CA ALA A 438 7.67 -8.22 -4.75
C ALA A 438 7.42 -9.25 -5.86
N ALA A 439 6.51 -10.19 -5.62
CA ALA A 439 6.13 -11.23 -6.57
C ALA A 439 4.64 -11.15 -6.90
N ALA A 440 4.24 -11.68 -8.07
CA ALA A 440 2.83 -11.82 -8.42
C ALA A 440 2.10 -12.68 -7.38
N ILE A 441 2.69 -13.81 -7.03
CA ILE A 441 2.27 -14.68 -5.94
C ILE A 441 3.50 -15.02 -5.11
N ASN A 442 3.41 -14.76 -3.81
CA ASN A 442 4.40 -15.12 -2.81
C ASN A 442 3.76 -16.12 -1.85
N ALA A 443 4.41 -17.25 -1.60
CA ALA A 443 3.88 -18.29 -0.72
C ALA A 443 4.98 -18.95 0.10
N GLY A 444 4.76 -19.09 1.41
CA GLY A 444 5.66 -19.85 2.29
C GLY A 444 5.11 -19.98 3.71
N PHE A 445 5.74 -20.82 4.54
CA PHE A 445 5.34 -20.99 5.94
C PHE A 445 5.52 -19.71 6.78
N SER A 446 6.64 -19.00 6.58
CA SER A 446 6.92 -17.69 7.19
C SER A 446 6.45 -16.50 6.34
N GLY A 447 5.86 -16.77 5.16
CA GLY A 447 5.68 -15.78 4.10
C GLY A 447 7.04 -15.41 3.49
N GLY A 448 7.33 -15.92 2.29
CA GLY A 448 8.70 -15.96 1.77
C GLY A 448 8.93 -14.95 0.66
N GLY A 449 9.45 -13.77 0.97
CA GLY A 449 10.07 -12.83 0.01
C GLY A 449 11.56 -12.73 0.28
#